data_AF-A0A4Q5QMJ0-F1
#
_entry.id   AF-A0A4Q5QMJ0-F1
#
_cell.length_a   1.000
_cell.length_b   1.000
_cell.length_c   1.000
_cell.angle_alpha   90.00
_cell.angle_beta   90.00
_cell.angle_gamma   90.00
#
_symmetry.space_group_name_H-M   'P 1'
#
loop_
_entity.id
_entity.type
_entity.pdbx_description
1 polymer ?
#
loop_
_entity_poly.entity_id
_entity_poly.type
_entity_poly.pdbx_seq_one_letter_code
_entity_poly.pdbx_strand_id
1 'polypeptide(L)'
;MPIRFSDLPAVLGGALLLAPATDAPVATLLLDSRRVGLIDGAVFFALRGPNHDGHHHLAALYAKGVRLFVVSHAPASLAPFAGAGFVQVADALAALQALAARHRAAFTGPVWAITGSNGKTIVKEWLAQVLAPDEDVCRSPKSYNSQVGVPLSVWELAPGRHTLGIFEAGISERGEMARLARIIRPTHG
;
A
#
# COMPACT_ATOMS: atom_id res chain seq x y z
N MET A 1 0.45 -2.56 17.25
CA MET A 1 0.46 -3.97 16.82
C MET A 1 0.37 -4.00 15.29
N PRO A 2 1.06 -4.94 14.61
CA PRO A 2 0.98 -5.06 13.16
C PRO A 2 -0.42 -5.49 12.73
N ILE A 3 -0.92 -4.91 11.63
CA ILE A 3 -2.20 -5.30 11.02
C ILE A 3 -2.05 -6.72 10.46
N ARG A 4 -2.96 -7.63 10.78
CA ARG A 4 -2.94 -9.02 10.31
C ARG A 4 -3.90 -9.20 9.15
N PHE A 5 -3.72 -10.28 8.38
CA PHE A 5 -4.60 -10.56 7.26
C PHE A 5 -6.06 -10.76 7.70
N SER A 6 -6.25 -11.44 8.83
CA SER A 6 -7.56 -11.63 9.47
C SER A 6 -8.27 -10.32 9.85
N ASP A 7 -7.55 -9.21 10.03
CA ASP A 7 -8.14 -7.89 10.34
C ASP A 7 -8.69 -7.18 9.09
N LEU A 8 -8.21 -7.57 7.89
CA LEU A 8 -8.49 -6.85 6.65
C LEU A 8 -9.98 -6.72 6.30
N PRO A 9 -10.85 -7.73 6.47
CA PRO A 9 -12.28 -7.57 6.20
C PRO A 9 -12.89 -6.39 6.98
N ALA A 10 -12.57 -6.26 8.27
CA ALA A 10 -13.08 -5.18 9.12
C ALA A 10 -12.44 -3.83 8.79
N VAL A 11 -11.13 -3.79 8.50
CA VAL A 11 -10.40 -2.56 8.17
C VAL A 11 -10.82 -1.99 6.81
N LEU A 12 -11.10 -2.88 5.85
CA LEU A 12 -11.35 -2.52 4.44
C LEU A 12 -12.84 -2.46 4.09
N GLY A 13 -13.73 -2.86 5.01
CA GLY A 13 -15.16 -3.04 4.69
C GLY A 13 -15.39 -4.14 3.65
N GLY A 14 -14.56 -5.19 3.69
CA GLY A 14 -14.60 -6.32 2.77
C GLY A 14 -15.17 -7.59 3.40
N ALA A 15 -15.29 -8.63 2.59
CA ALA A 15 -15.71 -9.97 3.00
C ALA A 15 -14.56 -10.97 2.89
N LEU A 16 -14.34 -11.79 3.93
CA LEU A 16 -13.41 -12.91 3.86
C LEU A 16 -14.03 -14.02 3.00
N LEU A 17 -13.42 -14.32 1.84
CA LEU A 17 -13.85 -15.40 0.97
C LEU A 17 -13.19 -16.73 1.32
N LEU A 18 -11.92 -16.67 1.71
CA LEU A 18 -11.12 -17.82 2.10
C LEU A 18 -10.16 -17.39 3.21
N ALA A 19 -10.14 -18.13 4.31
CA ALA A 19 -9.17 -17.93 5.38
C ALA A 19 -7.83 -18.59 4.98
N PRO A 20 -6.68 -17.91 5.15
CA PRO A 20 -5.39 -18.54 4.92
C PRO A 20 -5.12 -19.66 5.92
N ALA A 21 -4.28 -20.63 5.55
CA ALA A 21 -3.88 -21.72 6.45
C ALA A 21 -3.17 -21.19 7.71
N THR A 22 -2.39 -20.12 7.55
CA THR A 22 -1.73 -19.40 8.64
C THR A 22 -2.05 -17.93 8.51
N ASP A 23 -2.62 -17.35 9.56
CA ASP A 23 -2.80 -15.91 9.64
C ASP A 23 -1.43 -15.23 9.83
N ALA A 24 -1.16 -14.21 9.03
CA ALA A 24 0.13 -13.53 8.98
C ALA A 24 -0.03 -12.01 9.09
N PRO A 25 0.97 -11.30 9.66
CA PRO A 25 1.00 -9.85 9.58
C PRO A 25 1.06 -9.42 8.11
N VAL A 26 0.37 -8.35 7.76
CA VAL A 26 0.58 -7.69 6.47
C VAL A 26 1.92 -6.99 6.54
N ALA A 27 2.89 -7.48 5.80
CA ALA A 27 4.25 -6.96 5.78
C ALA A 27 4.51 -6.16 4.51
N THR A 28 4.07 -6.67 3.36
CA THR A 28 4.36 -6.08 2.05
C THR A 28 3.11 -5.98 1.22
N LEU A 29 2.93 -4.83 0.57
CA LEU A 29 1.84 -4.59 -0.38
C LEU A 29 2.34 -4.86 -1.80
N LEU A 30 1.84 -5.93 -2.43
CA LEU A 30 2.20 -6.32 -3.79
C LEU A 30 1.12 -5.88 -4.78
N LEU A 31 1.53 -5.21 -5.85
CA LEU A 31 0.62 -4.76 -6.92
C LEU A 31 0.97 -5.32 -8.30
N ASP A 32 2.16 -5.90 -8.45
CA ASP A 32 2.69 -6.36 -9.72
C ASP A 32 3.28 -7.76 -9.58
N SER A 33 2.83 -8.65 -10.45
CA SER A 33 3.29 -10.05 -10.57
C SER A 33 4.77 -10.24 -10.90
N ARG A 34 5.48 -9.15 -11.25
CA ARG A 34 6.92 -9.14 -11.54
C ARG A 34 7.79 -8.97 -10.30
N ARG A 35 7.26 -8.46 -9.19
CA ARG A 35 8.03 -8.19 -7.95
C ARG A 35 7.99 -9.35 -6.94
N VAL A 36 7.88 -10.59 -7.42
CA VAL A 36 7.66 -11.74 -6.53
C VAL A 36 8.99 -12.28 -6.03
N GLY A 37 9.31 -11.93 -4.78
CA GLY A 37 10.10 -12.77 -3.88
C GLY A 37 9.16 -13.43 -2.87
N LEU A 38 9.54 -14.59 -2.32
CA LEU A 38 8.84 -15.23 -1.21
C LEU A 38 9.01 -14.34 0.02
N ILE A 39 8.06 -13.43 0.24
CA ILE A 39 8.04 -12.58 1.43
C ILE A 39 6.81 -12.99 2.23
N ASP A 40 7.05 -13.57 3.40
CA ASP A 40 5.99 -13.88 4.36
C ASP A 40 5.20 -12.62 4.70
N GLY A 41 3.87 -12.73 4.69
CA GLY A 41 2.99 -11.58 4.93
C GLY A 41 2.83 -10.64 3.73
N ALA A 42 3.30 -11.01 2.54
CA ALA A 42 3.01 -10.26 1.32
C ALA A 42 1.54 -10.44 0.90
N VAL A 43 0.84 -9.33 0.72
CA VAL A 43 -0.56 -9.28 0.29
C VAL A 43 -0.65 -8.67 -1.09
N PHE A 44 -1.20 -9.41 -2.04
CA PHE A 44 -1.43 -8.93 -3.40
C PHE A 44 -2.77 -8.22 -3.52
N PHE A 45 -2.75 -6.97 -3.97
CA PHE A 45 -3.94 -6.20 -4.32
C PHE A 45 -4.17 -6.29 -5.82
N ALA A 46 -5.25 -6.96 -6.23
CA ALA A 46 -5.63 -7.11 -7.62
C ALA A 46 -6.25 -5.82 -8.17
N LEU A 47 -5.41 -4.84 -8.48
CA LEU A 47 -5.85 -3.55 -9.04
C LEU A 47 -6.33 -3.71 -10.48
N ARG A 48 -7.34 -2.91 -10.86
CA ARG A 48 -7.83 -2.81 -12.23
C ARG A 48 -7.57 -1.40 -12.76
N GLY A 49 -6.93 -1.33 -13.92
CA GLY A 49 -6.69 -0.10 -14.67
C GLY A 49 -7.19 -0.22 -16.10
N PRO A 50 -7.04 0.83 -16.93
CA PRO A 50 -7.56 0.86 -18.29
C PRO A 50 -7.03 -0.28 -19.18
N ASN A 51 -5.76 -0.64 -19.00
CA ASN A 51 -5.05 -1.62 -19.84
C ASN A 51 -4.58 -2.85 -19.06
N HIS A 52 -5.00 -3.01 -17.81
CA HIS A 52 -4.48 -4.07 -16.93
C HIS A 52 -5.52 -4.50 -15.89
N ASP A 53 -5.65 -5.80 -15.69
CA ASP A 53 -6.44 -6.36 -14.60
C ASP A 53 -5.57 -7.33 -13.78
N GLY A 54 -5.28 -6.94 -12.54
CA GLY A 54 -4.47 -7.72 -11.60
C GLY A 54 -5.05 -9.10 -11.30
N HIS A 55 -6.36 -9.31 -11.47
CA HIS A 55 -7.01 -10.60 -11.21
C HIS A 55 -6.53 -11.69 -12.18
N HIS A 56 -6.06 -11.32 -13.37
CA HIS A 56 -5.48 -12.28 -14.32
C HIS A 56 -4.18 -12.92 -13.82
N HIS A 57 -3.54 -12.34 -12.79
CA HIS A 57 -2.27 -12.81 -12.26
C HIS A 57 -2.39 -13.67 -10.99
N LEU A 58 -3.60 -13.88 -10.45
CA LEU A 58 -3.80 -14.60 -9.19
C LEU A 58 -3.18 -16.00 -9.20
N ALA A 59 -3.48 -16.80 -10.23
CA ALA A 59 -2.96 -18.17 -10.34
C ALA A 59 -1.43 -18.20 -10.46
N ALA A 60 -0.86 -17.31 -11.29
CA ALA A 60 0.59 -17.22 -11.46
C ALA A 60 1.31 -16.76 -10.18
N LEU A 61 0.73 -15.83 -9.44
CA LEU A 61 1.26 -15.34 -8.16
C LEU A 61 1.17 -16.40 -7.08
N TYR A 62 0.06 -17.13 -7.02
CA TYR A 62 -0.11 -18.26 -6.13
C TYR A 62 0.94 -19.35 -6.38
N ALA A 63 1.18 -19.69 -7.66
CA ALA A 63 2.23 -20.64 -8.05
C ALA A 63 3.63 -20.17 -7.63
N LYS A 64 3.87 -18.85 -7.56
CA LYS A 64 5.12 -18.25 -7.07
C LYS A 64 5.19 -18.08 -5.55
N GLY A 65 4.20 -18.57 -4.81
CA GLY A 65 4.21 -18.58 -3.34
C GLY A 65 3.45 -17.44 -2.67
N VAL A 66 2.80 -16.53 -3.41
CA VAL A 66 1.91 -15.54 -2.79
C VAL A 66 0.71 -16.28 -2.21
N ARG A 67 0.35 -15.96 -0.96
CA ARG A 67 -0.75 -16.63 -0.25
C ARG A 67 -1.87 -15.70 0.17
N LEU A 68 -1.69 -14.39 0.13
CA LEU A 68 -2.69 -13.45 0.62
C LEU A 68 -3.13 -12.52 -0.51
N PHE A 69 -4.44 -12.44 -0.73
CA PHE A 69 -5.02 -11.73 -1.86
C PHE A 69 -6.17 -10.82 -1.42
N VAL A 70 -6.16 -9.60 -1.93
CA VAL A 70 -7.28 -8.65 -1.86
C VAL A 70 -7.78 -8.43 -3.28
N VAL A 71 -9.03 -8.76 -3.52
CA VAL A 71 -9.65 -8.80 -4.86
C VAL A 71 -10.93 -7.97 -4.88
N SER A 72 -11.25 -7.34 -6.02
CA SER A 72 -12.54 -6.65 -6.17
C SER A 72 -13.70 -7.62 -6.47
N HIS A 73 -13.38 -8.82 -6.94
CA HIS A 73 -14.35 -9.87 -7.24
C HIS A 73 -13.74 -11.25 -7.00
N ALA A 74 -14.59 -12.20 -6.59
CA ALA A 74 -14.17 -13.57 -6.34
C ALA A 74 -13.72 -14.25 -7.65
N PRO A 75 -12.64 -15.06 -7.63
CA PRO A 75 -12.34 -15.95 -8.74
C PRO A 75 -13.44 -17.00 -8.90
N ALA A 76 -13.58 -17.56 -10.11
CA ALA A 76 -14.61 -18.56 -10.42
C ALA A 76 -14.54 -19.81 -9.52
N SER A 77 -13.34 -20.16 -9.03
CA SER A 77 -13.14 -21.19 -8.02
C SER A 77 -11.96 -20.82 -7.12
N LEU A 78 -12.15 -21.03 -5.82
CA LEU A 78 -11.10 -20.88 -4.81
C LEU A 78 -10.36 -22.18 -4.52
N ALA A 79 -10.85 -23.32 -5.00
CA ALA A 79 -10.25 -24.64 -4.76
C ALA A 79 -8.78 -24.76 -5.20
N PRO A 80 -8.33 -24.16 -6.33
CA PRO A 80 -6.92 -24.18 -6.72
C PRO A 80 -5.98 -23.41 -5.78
N PHE A 81 -6.53 -22.56 -4.89
CA PHE A 81 -5.77 -21.68 -4.01
C PHE A 81 -5.72 -22.22 -2.57
N ALA A 82 -5.52 -23.54 -2.42
CA ALA A 82 -5.49 -24.20 -1.12
C ALA A 82 -4.52 -23.53 -0.13
N GLY A 83 -5.02 -23.16 1.04
CA GLY A 83 -4.24 -22.49 2.09
C GLY A 83 -3.93 -21.01 1.86
N ALA A 84 -4.40 -20.42 0.75
CA ALA A 84 -4.36 -18.97 0.54
C ALA A 84 -5.51 -18.26 1.29
N GLY A 85 -5.34 -16.97 1.55
CA GLY A 85 -6.35 -16.07 2.07
C GLY A 85 -6.87 -15.15 0.98
N PHE A 86 -8.18 -14.96 0.91
CA PHE A 86 -8.84 -14.04 -0.02
C PHE A 86 -9.80 -13.12 0.73
N VAL A 87 -9.62 -11.81 0.57
CA VAL A 87 -10.58 -10.80 0.99
C VAL A 87 -11.14 -10.13 -0.26
N GLN A 88 -12.46 -10.15 -0.39
CA GLN A 88 -13.17 -9.39 -1.41
C GLN A 88 -13.51 -8.00 -0.90
N VAL A 89 -13.20 -6.99 -1.69
CA VAL A 89 -13.55 -5.58 -1.44
C VAL A 89 -14.34 -5.02 -2.62
N ALA A 90 -15.01 -3.89 -2.45
CA ALA A 90 -15.69 -3.25 -3.58
C ALA A 90 -14.70 -2.68 -4.61
N ASP A 91 -13.58 -2.12 -4.14
CA ASP A 91 -12.55 -1.52 -4.97
C ASP A 91 -11.16 -1.74 -4.33
N ALA A 92 -10.29 -2.49 -5.03
CA ALA A 92 -8.96 -2.84 -4.55
C ALA A 92 -8.03 -1.62 -4.37
N LEU A 93 -8.19 -0.56 -5.17
CA LEU A 93 -7.40 0.67 -5.01
C LEU A 93 -7.85 1.43 -3.77
N ALA A 94 -9.16 1.59 -3.57
CA ALA A 94 -9.70 2.22 -2.37
C ALA A 94 -9.31 1.44 -1.11
N ALA A 95 -9.31 0.12 -1.16
CA ALA A 95 -8.84 -0.74 -0.07
C ALA A 95 -7.35 -0.54 0.23
N LEU A 96 -6.49 -0.50 -0.80
CA LEU A 96 -5.06 -0.18 -0.66
C LEU A 96 -4.85 1.17 0.04
N GLN A 97 -5.59 2.19 -0.39
CA GLN A 97 -5.53 3.54 0.16
C GLN A 97 -6.01 3.58 1.62
N ALA A 98 -7.10 2.88 1.95
CA ALA A 98 -7.63 2.78 3.30
C ALA A 98 -6.65 2.06 4.26
N LEU A 99 -6.02 0.99 3.79
CA LEU A 99 -5.02 0.26 4.56
C LEU A 99 -3.81 1.13 4.88
N ALA A 100 -3.28 1.84 3.88
CA ALA A 100 -2.15 2.77 4.08
C ALA A 100 -2.52 3.93 5.01
N ALA A 101 -3.74 4.47 4.91
CA ALA A 101 -4.21 5.53 5.81
C ALA A 101 -4.35 5.03 7.27
N ARG A 102 -4.80 3.79 7.46
CA ARG A 102 -4.84 3.13 8.79
C ARG A 102 -3.44 2.97 9.36
N HIS A 103 -2.49 2.52 8.55
CA HIS A 103 -1.08 2.38 8.92
C HIS A 103 -0.45 3.73 9.29
N ARG A 104 -0.67 4.76 8.46
CA ARG A 104 -0.25 6.14 8.74
C ARG A 104 -0.74 6.65 10.09
N ALA A 105 -1.95 6.28 10.50
CA ALA A 105 -2.54 6.71 11.77
C ALA A 105 -1.79 6.18 13.01
N ALA A 106 -1.01 5.10 12.87
CA ALA A 106 -0.16 4.58 13.94
C ALA A 106 1.14 5.38 14.12
N PHE A 107 1.51 6.22 13.16
CA PHE A 107 2.68 7.10 13.25
C PHE A 107 2.29 8.48 13.80
N THR A 108 2.96 8.92 14.86
CA THR A 108 2.66 10.19 15.54
C THR A 108 3.67 11.30 15.22
N GLY A 109 4.79 10.98 14.57
CA GLY A 109 5.80 11.96 14.20
C GLY A 109 5.34 12.92 13.08
N PRO A 110 6.14 13.96 12.80
CA PRO A 110 5.88 14.89 11.70
C PRO A 110 5.85 14.17 10.36
N VAL A 111 4.93 14.63 9.50
CA VAL A 111 4.86 14.24 8.09
C VAL A 111 4.74 15.45 7.21
N TRP A 112 5.66 15.57 6.25
CA TRP A 112 5.73 16.64 5.28
C TRP A 112 5.25 16.13 3.93
N ALA A 113 4.28 16.83 3.34
CA ALA A 113 3.84 16.57 1.97
C ALA A 113 4.52 17.55 1.01
N ILE A 114 5.05 17.03 -0.09
CA ILE A 114 5.61 17.86 -1.17
C ILE A 114 4.70 17.71 -2.39
N THR A 115 4.14 18.83 -2.83
CA THR A 115 3.31 18.90 -4.04
C THR A 115 3.87 19.89 -5.07
N GLY A 116 3.16 20.07 -6.17
CA GLY A 116 3.54 20.94 -7.28
C GLY A 116 3.76 20.19 -8.59
N SER A 117 3.80 20.92 -9.70
CA SER A 117 3.95 20.32 -11.03
C SER A 117 5.37 19.80 -11.26
N ASN A 118 6.39 20.52 -10.79
CA ASN A 118 7.81 20.23 -11.02
C ASN A 118 8.62 20.19 -9.70
N GLY A 119 9.80 19.56 -9.73
CA GLY A 119 10.77 19.63 -8.64
C GLY A 119 10.49 18.77 -7.39
N LYS A 120 9.28 18.21 -7.23
CA LYS A 120 8.88 17.37 -6.08
C LYS A 120 9.96 16.35 -5.65
N THR A 121 10.44 15.54 -6.60
CA THR A 121 11.41 14.50 -6.32
C THR A 121 12.78 15.04 -5.92
N ILE A 122 13.23 16.13 -6.55
CA ILE A 122 14.50 16.77 -6.19
C ILE A 122 14.41 17.33 -4.77
N VAL A 123 13.36 18.09 -4.47
CA VAL A 123 13.14 18.69 -3.15
C VAL A 123 13.04 17.60 -2.08
N LYS A 124 12.30 16.51 -2.33
CA LYS A 124 12.18 15.39 -1.39
C LYS A 124 13.54 14.75 -1.09
N GLU A 125 14.32 14.42 -2.11
CA GLU A 125 15.63 13.79 -1.91
C GLU A 125 16.61 14.74 -1.20
N TRP A 126 16.61 16.04 -1.54
CA TRP A 126 17.45 17.03 -0.87
C TRP A 126 17.08 17.21 0.59
N LEU A 127 15.79 17.36 0.92
CA LEU A 127 15.35 17.47 2.31
C LEU A 127 15.71 16.22 3.11
N ALA A 128 15.48 15.03 2.55
CA ALA A 128 15.86 13.79 3.22
C ALA A 128 17.37 13.68 3.46
N GLN A 129 18.20 14.15 2.52
CA GLN A 129 19.66 14.14 2.67
C GLN A 129 20.14 15.14 3.72
N VAL A 130 19.59 16.36 3.74
CA VAL A 130 19.98 17.41 4.67
C VAL A 130 19.56 17.06 6.10
N LEU A 131 18.42 16.41 6.28
CA LEU A 131 17.87 16.05 7.60
C LEU A 131 18.37 14.70 8.13
N ALA A 132 18.95 13.85 7.28
CA ALA A 132 19.45 12.53 7.69
C ALA A 132 20.42 12.50 8.90
N PRO A 133 21.23 13.53 9.19
CA PRO A 133 22.06 13.54 10.40
C PRO A 133 21.25 13.59 11.71
N ASP A 134 20.07 14.22 11.68
CA ASP A 134 19.26 14.50 12.88
C ASP A 134 17.96 13.67 12.93
N GLU A 135 17.53 13.11 11.80
CA GLU A 135 16.23 12.46 11.63
C GLU A 135 16.34 11.09 10.92
N ASP A 136 15.62 10.09 11.42
CA ASP A 136 15.36 8.84 10.70
C ASP A 136 14.22 9.05 9.69
N VAL A 137 14.57 9.50 8.49
CA VAL A 137 13.61 9.90 7.45
C VAL A 137 13.06 8.70 6.66
N CYS A 138 11.75 8.50 6.71
CA CYS A 138 11.01 7.72 5.70
C CYS A 138 10.62 8.62 4.54
N ARG A 139 10.85 8.19 3.29
CA ARG A 139 10.49 8.99 2.12
C ARG A 139 9.93 8.15 0.97
N SER A 140 9.13 8.77 0.10
CA SER A 140 8.63 8.10 -1.11
C SER A 140 9.77 7.51 -1.93
N PRO A 141 9.75 6.21 -2.28
CA PRO A 141 10.75 5.63 -3.16
C PRO A 141 10.58 6.16 -4.59
N LYS A 142 11.69 6.62 -5.20
CA LYS A 142 11.67 7.20 -6.57
C LYS A 142 10.59 8.29 -6.67
N SER A 143 9.79 8.30 -7.73
CA SER A 143 8.70 9.26 -7.98
C SER A 143 7.31 8.73 -7.61
N TYR A 144 7.20 7.95 -6.51
CA TYR A 144 5.93 7.36 -6.09
C TYR A 144 4.98 8.41 -5.49
N ASN A 145 4.27 9.12 -6.37
CA ASN A 145 3.43 10.27 -6.02
C ASN A 145 1.98 10.18 -6.54
N SER A 146 1.59 9.06 -7.15
CA SER A 146 0.25 8.81 -7.71
C SER A 146 -0.73 8.20 -6.70
N GLN A 147 -1.99 7.98 -7.12
CA GLN A 147 -3.02 7.26 -6.34
C GLN A 147 -2.57 5.89 -5.82
N VAL A 148 -1.61 5.26 -6.51
CA VAL A 148 -1.02 3.97 -6.18
C VAL A 148 0.33 4.13 -5.49
N GLY A 149 1.16 5.07 -5.94
CA GLY A 149 2.50 5.28 -5.38
C GLY A 149 2.49 5.80 -3.95
N VAL A 150 1.57 6.71 -3.63
CA VAL A 150 1.45 7.30 -2.28
C VAL A 150 1.16 6.25 -1.21
N PRO A 151 0.13 5.39 -1.32
CA PRO A 151 -0.13 4.39 -0.29
C PRO A 151 1.03 3.41 -0.10
N LEU A 152 1.75 3.04 -1.17
CA LEU A 152 2.97 2.23 -1.06
C LEU A 152 4.09 2.98 -0.31
N SER A 153 4.30 4.25 -0.61
CA SER A 153 5.30 5.09 0.06
C SER A 153 5.03 5.19 1.55
N VAL A 154 3.77 5.46 1.91
CA VAL A 154 3.31 5.61 3.29
C VAL A 154 3.40 4.28 4.05
N TRP A 155 3.25 3.14 3.37
CA TRP A 155 3.37 1.82 4.00
C TRP A 155 4.78 1.53 4.53
N GLU A 156 5.83 2.07 3.89
CA GLU A 156 7.23 1.93 4.34
C GLU A 156 7.52 2.67 5.66
N LEU A 157 6.60 3.51 6.12
CA LEU A 157 6.73 4.24 7.36
C LEU A 157 6.61 3.29 8.56
N ALA A 158 7.74 2.86 9.13
CA ALA A 158 7.78 2.05 10.34
C ALA A 158 7.71 2.89 11.64
N PRO A 159 6.61 2.84 12.43
CA PRO A 159 6.55 3.49 13.73
C PRO A 159 7.58 2.89 14.69
N GLY A 160 8.32 3.74 15.41
CA GLY A 160 9.40 3.33 16.32
C GLY A 160 10.79 3.25 15.69
N ARG A 161 10.89 3.33 14.35
CA ARG A 161 12.15 3.54 13.63
C ARG A 161 12.24 4.97 13.12
N HIS A 162 11.26 5.38 12.31
CA HIS A 162 11.32 6.69 11.68
C HIS A 162 10.91 7.79 12.64
N THR A 163 11.51 8.98 12.48
CA THR A 163 11.16 10.19 13.23
C THR A 163 10.43 11.21 12.33
N LEU A 164 10.67 11.17 11.02
CA LEU A 164 10.06 12.07 10.03
C LEU A 164 9.60 11.29 8.78
N GLY A 165 8.42 11.62 8.25
CA GLY A 165 7.95 11.15 6.94
C GLY A 165 7.92 12.26 5.90
N ILE A 166 8.51 12.06 4.72
CA ILE A 166 8.49 13.02 3.60
C ILE A 166 7.89 12.35 2.35
N PHE A 167 6.67 12.74 1.98
CA PHE A 167 5.95 12.10 0.88
C PHE A 167 5.61 13.08 -0.23
N GLU A 168 5.80 12.63 -1.47
CA GLU A 168 5.40 13.38 -2.65
C GLU A 168 3.93 13.08 -3.00
N ALA A 169 3.17 14.12 -3.34
CA ALA A 169 1.81 14.01 -3.87
C ALA A 169 1.68 14.73 -5.21
N GLY A 170 1.40 13.97 -6.27
CA GLY A 170 1.12 14.46 -7.61
C GLY A 170 -0.33 14.19 -7.99
N ILE A 171 -0.94 15.15 -8.68
CA ILE A 171 -2.30 15.01 -9.22
C ILE A 171 -2.26 15.23 -10.72
N SER A 172 -3.02 14.40 -11.44
CA SER A 172 -3.27 14.52 -12.88
C SER A 172 -4.72 14.96 -13.14
N GLU A 173 -5.64 14.63 -12.24
CA GLU A 173 -7.06 14.92 -12.35
C GLU A 173 -7.59 15.70 -11.15
N ARG A 174 -8.72 16.39 -11.34
CA ARG A 174 -9.41 17.12 -10.26
C ARG A 174 -9.94 16.15 -9.20
N GLY A 175 -9.77 16.51 -7.94
CA GLY A 175 -10.26 15.73 -6.78
C GLY A 175 -9.29 14.67 -6.26
N GLU A 176 -8.19 14.40 -6.95
CA GLU A 176 -7.17 13.43 -6.52
C GLU A 176 -6.45 13.86 -5.23
N MET A 177 -6.20 15.16 -5.06
CA MET A 177 -5.46 15.67 -3.90
C MET A 177 -6.16 15.33 -2.59
N ALA A 178 -7.49 15.46 -2.55
CA ALA A 178 -8.28 15.14 -1.36
C ALA A 178 -8.19 13.65 -0.99
N ARG A 179 -7.95 12.75 -1.96
CA ARG A 179 -7.69 11.32 -1.69
C ARG A 179 -6.28 11.14 -1.14
N LEU A 180 -5.28 11.72 -1.78
CA LEU A 180 -3.88 11.60 -1.35
C LEU A 180 -3.65 12.20 0.05
N ALA A 181 -4.23 13.36 0.34
CA ALA A 181 -4.15 14.02 1.64
C ALA A 181 -4.74 13.16 2.78
N ARG A 182 -5.81 12.39 2.52
CA ARG A 182 -6.39 11.45 3.49
C ARG A 182 -5.47 10.27 3.80
N ILE A 183 -4.60 9.89 2.86
CA ILE A 183 -3.61 8.83 3.05
C ILE A 183 -2.39 9.39 3.79
N ILE A 184 -1.83 10.51 3.30
CA ILE A 184 -0.59 11.09 3.82
C ILE A 184 -0.80 11.70 5.22
N ARG A 185 -1.94 12.34 5.45
CA ARG A 185 -2.25 13.10 6.68
C ARG A 185 -1.06 14.01 7.07
N PRO A 186 -0.72 14.99 6.20
CA PRO A 186 0.44 15.84 6.45
C PRO A 186 0.22 16.70 7.67
N THR A 187 1.30 16.91 8.42
CA THR A 187 1.40 17.93 9.46
C THR A 187 1.85 19.27 8.88
N HIS A 188 2.60 19.23 7.77
CA HIS A 188 3.11 20.39 7.03
C HIS A 188 3.02 20.07 5.53
N GLY A 189 2.78 21.07 4.68
CA GLY A 189 2.72 20.91 3.23
C GLY A 189 2.56 22.23 2.50
#